data_AF-A0A959PBK9-F1
#
_entry.id   AF-A0A959PBK9-F1
#
_cell.length_a   1.000
_cell.length_b   1.000
_cell.length_c   1.000
_cell.angle_alpha   90.00
_cell.angle_beta   90.00
_cell.angle_gamma   90.00
#
_symmetry.space_group_name_H-M   'P 1'
#
loop_
_entity.id
_entity.type
_entity.pdbx_description
1 polymer ?
#
loop_
_entity_poly.entity_id
_entity_poly.type
_entity_poly.pdbx_seq_one_letter_code
_entity_poly.pdbx_strand_id
1 'polypeptide(L)'
;MKLLFRQKEEFKTLPNLSDKLGANLRTNSESLCGIAGIDKKMNHGLAISRVFNPDENTHIELVKYGDGSGAMGLLSVIAAGDGPAIVRTIKMLWNFITSPRKVWNVLRREFAHHSIILLVMQSLDNALQMQWKKGLFGGSLKVANSENTQVPAYIEVGQ
;
A
#
# COMPACT_ATOMS: atom_id res chain seq x y z
N MET A 1 10.72 -13.09 -10.03
CA MET A 1 11.97 -12.31 -9.79
C MET A 1 13.00 -13.02 -8.91
N LYS A 2 12.67 -13.50 -7.71
CA LYS A 2 13.64 -14.20 -6.81
C LYS A 2 14.41 -15.32 -7.50
N LEU A 3 13.71 -16.17 -8.27
CA LEU A 3 14.33 -17.26 -9.02
C LEU A 3 15.42 -16.75 -9.98
N LEU A 4 15.09 -15.76 -10.82
CA LEU A 4 16.01 -15.19 -11.81
C LEU A 4 17.26 -14.58 -11.17
N PHE A 5 17.09 -13.85 -10.07
CA PHE A 5 18.22 -13.32 -9.32
C PHE A 5 19.10 -14.44 -8.75
N ARG A 6 18.53 -15.53 -8.21
CA ARG A 6 19.33 -16.67 -7.75
C ARG A 6 20.07 -17.36 -8.89
N GLN A 7 19.43 -17.57 -10.03
CA GLN A 7 20.08 -18.19 -11.20
C GLN A 7 21.24 -17.33 -11.74
N LYS A 8 21.13 -15.99 -11.68
CA LYS A 8 22.21 -15.06 -12.06
C LYS A 8 23.32 -14.98 -11.01
N GLU A 9 22.95 -14.74 -9.75
CA GLU A 9 23.89 -14.30 -8.69
C GLU A 9 24.44 -15.42 -7.80
N GLU A 10 23.66 -16.50 -7.61
CA GLU A 10 23.96 -17.58 -6.67
C GLU A 10 24.37 -18.85 -7.42
N PHE A 11 23.50 -19.36 -8.29
CA PHE A 11 23.75 -20.60 -9.04
C PHE A 11 24.58 -20.40 -10.31
N LYS A 12 24.69 -19.17 -10.81
CA LYS A 12 25.42 -18.79 -12.03
C LYS A 12 25.07 -19.63 -13.27
N THR A 13 23.84 -20.15 -13.34
CA THR A 13 23.32 -20.93 -14.48
C THR A 13 22.85 -20.01 -15.61
N LEU A 14 22.48 -18.77 -15.28
CA LEU A 14 22.08 -17.72 -16.23
C LEU A 14 22.96 -16.46 -16.05
N PRO A 15 24.29 -16.55 -16.29
CA PRO A 15 25.22 -15.43 -16.05
C PRO A 15 25.00 -14.26 -17.02
N ASN A 16 24.48 -14.53 -18.22
CA ASN A 16 24.25 -13.52 -19.26
C ASN A 16 22.91 -12.78 -19.11
N LEU A 17 22.23 -12.94 -17.97
CA LEU A 17 20.98 -12.26 -17.70
C LEU A 17 21.23 -10.76 -17.51
N SER A 18 20.47 -9.92 -18.21
CA SER A 18 20.68 -8.46 -18.26
C SER A 18 20.92 -7.81 -16.90
N ASP A 19 21.81 -6.83 -16.84
CA ASP A 19 22.02 -5.98 -15.66
C ASP A 19 20.84 -5.05 -15.36
N LYS A 20 19.90 -4.91 -16.31
CA LYS A 20 18.63 -4.22 -16.09
C LYS A 20 17.59 -5.08 -15.36
N LEU A 21 17.91 -6.33 -14.98
CA LEU A 21 17.00 -7.18 -14.21
C LEU A 21 16.62 -6.51 -12.89
N GLY A 22 15.32 -6.23 -12.72
CA GLY A 22 14.80 -5.56 -11.52
C GLY A 22 14.84 -4.03 -11.59
N ALA A 23 15.27 -3.42 -12.70
CA ALA A 23 15.12 -1.99 -12.94
C ALA A 23 13.67 -1.64 -13.33
N ASN A 24 13.29 -0.38 -13.11
CA ASN A 24 12.02 0.22 -13.54
C ASN A 24 10.76 -0.52 -13.04
N LEU A 25 10.79 -1.03 -11.81
CA LEU A 25 9.60 -1.63 -11.20
C LEU A 25 8.60 -0.54 -10.83
N ARG A 26 7.64 -0.30 -11.70
CA ARG A 26 6.54 0.63 -11.46
C ARG A 26 5.48 -0.01 -10.57
N THR A 27 5.01 0.74 -9.59
CA THR A 27 3.81 0.42 -8.82
C THR A 27 2.69 1.32 -9.30
N ASN A 28 1.44 0.92 -9.04
CA ASN A 28 0.27 1.73 -9.38
C ASN A 28 0.17 3.02 -8.50
N SER A 29 1.13 3.24 -7.58
CA SER A 29 1.17 4.42 -6.70
C SER A 29 -0.18 4.72 -6.06
N GLU A 30 -0.82 3.66 -5.54
CA GLU A 30 -2.16 3.71 -4.96
C GLU A 30 -2.11 3.66 -3.43
N SER A 31 -3.07 4.32 -2.80
CA SER A 31 -3.34 4.24 -1.37
C SER A 31 -4.84 4.04 -1.13
N LEU A 32 -5.18 3.07 -0.29
CA LEU A 32 -6.56 2.81 0.14
C LEU A 32 -6.80 3.54 1.46
N CYS A 33 -7.55 4.63 1.39
CA CYS A 33 -7.88 5.46 2.53
C CYS A 33 -9.31 5.17 2.99
N GLY A 34 -9.43 4.40 4.07
CA GLY A 34 -10.72 3.92 4.59
C GLY A 34 -11.30 4.83 5.68
N ILE A 35 -12.57 5.20 5.51
CA ILE A 35 -13.39 5.79 6.56
C ILE A 35 -14.25 4.66 7.13
N ALA A 36 -14.13 4.37 8.42
CA ALA A 36 -14.79 3.22 9.06
C ALA A 36 -15.55 3.63 10.33
N GLY A 37 -16.58 2.85 10.67
CA GLY A 37 -17.43 3.10 11.85
C GLY A 37 -18.58 4.08 11.58
N ILE A 38 -19.00 4.20 10.33
CA ILE A 38 -20.18 5.00 9.94
C ILE A 38 -21.43 4.27 10.45
N ASP A 39 -22.35 4.96 11.12
CA ASP A 39 -23.53 4.32 11.75
C ASP A 39 -24.49 3.68 10.73
N LYS A 40 -24.52 4.21 9.51
CA LYS A 40 -25.40 3.75 8.41
C LYS A 40 -24.68 2.78 7.47
N LYS A 41 -25.46 1.96 6.76
CA LYS A 41 -24.96 1.10 5.69
C LYS A 41 -24.51 1.96 4.49
N MET A 42 -23.25 1.82 4.09
CA MET A 42 -22.62 2.67 3.07
C MET A 42 -22.32 1.94 1.75
N ASN A 43 -22.41 0.61 1.72
CA ASN A 43 -22.02 -0.20 0.57
C ASN A 43 -23.17 -0.49 -0.43
N HIS A 44 -24.17 0.39 -0.50
CA HIS A 44 -25.23 0.25 -1.50
C HIS A 44 -24.70 0.54 -2.92
N GLY A 45 -25.02 -0.33 -3.88
CA GLY A 45 -24.70 -0.14 -5.30
C GLY A 45 -23.35 -0.72 -5.74
N LEU A 46 -22.81 -0.21 -6.86
CA LEU A 46 -21.58 -0.70 -7.47
C LEU A 46 -20.33 -0.43 -6.61
N ALA A 47 -19.35 -1.33 -6.71
CA ALA A 47 -18.11 -1.26 -5.93
C ALA A 47 -17.35 0.05 -6.17
N ILE A 48 -17.04 0.37 -7.42
CA ILE A 48 -16.48 1.68 -7.81
C ILE A 48 -17.63 2.50 -8.37
N SER A 49 -17.91 3.66 -7.77
CA SER A 49 -19.13 4.41 -8.08
C SER A 49 -18.92 5.88 -8.43
N ARG A 50 -17.83 6.48 -7.98
CA ARG A 50 -17.49 7.87 -8.26
C ARG A 50 -15.99 7.97 -8.47
N VAL A 51 -15.60 8.89 -9.33
CA VAL A 51 -14.21 9.28 -9.57
C VAL A 51 -14.16 10.80 -9.50
N PHE A 52 -13.15 11.34 -8.83
CA PHE A 52 -12.86 12.77 -8.86
C PHE A 52 -11.35 13.00 -8.86
N ASN A 53 -10.92 14.06 -9.54
CA ASN A 53 -9.51 14.40 -9.68
C ASN A 53 -9.28 15.72 -8.93
N PRO A 54 -8.69 15.69 -7.73
CA PRO A 54 -8.41 16.92 -6.98
C PRO A 54 -7.32 17.77 -7.64
N ASP A 55 -6.43 17.16 -8.43
CA ASP A 55 -5.36 17.82 -9.18
C ASP A 55 -5.06 17.05 -10.49
N GLU A 56 -4.10 17.52 -11.28
CA GLU A 56 -3.77 16.93 -12.59
C GLU A 56 -3.17 15.52 -12.51
N ASN A 57 -2.56 15.15 -11.39
CA ASN A 57 -1.79 13.91 -11.22
C ASN A 57 -2.43 12.93 -10.23
N THR A 58 -3.49 13.32 -9.53
CA THR A 58 -4.16 12.52 -8.50
C THR A 58 -5.58 12.18 -8.93
N HIS A 59 -5.92 10.90 -8.84
CA HIS A 59 -7.23 10.36 -9.17
C HIS A 59 -7.77 9.65 -7.92
N ILE A 60 -9.00 9.99 -7.52
CA ILE A 60 -9.62 9.39 -6.34
C ILE A 60 -10.91 8.70 -6.74
N GLU A 61 -11.01 7.42 -6.41
CA GLU A 61 -12.22 6.64 -6.62
C GLU A 61 -12.90 6.28 -5.30
N LEU A 62 -14.22 6.37 -5.29
CA LEU A 62 -15.03 5.91 -4.18
C LEU A 62 -15.35 4.43 -4.35
N VAL A 63 -14.72 3.63 -3.49
CA VAL A 63 -14.79 2.16 -3.44
C VAL A 63 -15.62 1.71 -2.24
N LYS A 64 -16.51 0.75 -2.49
CA LYS A 64 -17.36 0.07 -1.51
C LYS A 64 -17.17 -1.42 -1.63
N TYR A 65 -17.08 -2.11 -0.49
CA TYR A 65 -17.02 -3.57 -0.47
C TYR A 65 -18.39 -4.19 -0.22
N GLY A 66 -18.67 -5.31 -0.88
CA GLY A 66 -19.94 -6.02 -0.73
C GLY A 66 -20.12 -6.63 0.66
N ASP A 67 -21.37 -6.97 1.00
CA ASP A 67 -21.72 -7.58 2.27
C ASP A 67 -20.86 -8.83 2.55
N GLY A 68 -20.38 -8.99 3.78
CA GLY A 68 -19.49 -10.08 4.19
C GLY A 68 -18.00 -9.90 3.83
N SER A 69 -17.62 -8.83 3.11
CA SER A 69 -16.24 -8.57 2.68
C SER A 69 -15.43 -7.82 3.74
N GLY A 70 -15.05 -8.50 4.83
CA GLY A 70 -14.31 -7.90 5.96
C GLY A 70 -12.78 -7.99 5.88
N ALA A 71 -12.21 -8.71 4.90
CA ALA A 71 -10.77 -9.04 4.88
C ALA A 71 -9.87 -7.80 4.89
N MET A 72 -10.28 -6.73 4.21
CA MET A 72 -9.51 -5.48 4.16
C MET A 72 -9.44 -4.75 5.51
N GLY A 73 -10.41 -4.95 6.40
CA GLY A 73 -10.34 -4.45 7.77
C GLY A 73 -9.16 -5.04 8.55
N LEU A 74 -8.82 -6.31 8.32
CA LEU A 74 -7.69 -6.98 8.97
C LEU A 74 -6.32 -6.45 8.50
N LEU A 75 -6.27 -5.97 7.25
CA LEU A 75 -5.06 -5.39 6.65
C LEU A 75 -4.95 -3.87 6.90
N SER A 76 -6.02 -3.26 7.43
CA SER A 76 -6.09 -1.83 7.66
C SER A 76 -5.33 -1.43 8.92
N VAL A 77 -4.70 -0.26 8.85
CA VAL A 77 -4.05 0.38 9.99
C VAL A 77 -4.63 1.77 10.20
N ILE A 78 -4.60 2.26 11.44
CA ILE A 78 -5.05 3.62 11.73
C ILE A 78 -4.04 4.61 11.12
N ALA A 79 -4.54 5.58 10.36
CA ALA A 79 -3.73 6.66 9.81
C ALA A 79 -2.94 7.37 10.92
N ALA A 80 -1.63 7.49 10.72
CA ALA A 80 -0.69 8.07 11.68
C ALA A 80 -0.25 9.49 11.31
N GLY A 81 -0.72 10.00 10.16
CA GLY A 81 -0.37 11.31 9.62
C GLY A 81 1.11 11.42 9.20
N ASP A 82 1.56 12.66 9.05
CA ASP A 82 2.93 12.97 8.61
C ASP A 82 3.99 12.71 9.71
N GLY A 83 5.20 12.43 9.25
CA GLY A 83 6.41 12.28 10.05
C GLY A 83 7.36 11.19 9.54
N PRO A 84 8.59 11.14 10.08
CA PRO A 84 9.55 10.09 9.78
C PRO A 84 8.97 8.70 10.01
N ALA A 85 9.44 7.69 9.26
CA ALA A 85 8.90 6.32 9.31
C ALA A 85 8.78 5.76 10.74
N ILE A 86 9.81 5.98 11.59
CA ILE A 86 9.81 5.55 13.00
C ILE A 86 8.71 6.24 13.80
N VAL A 87 8.59 7.57 13.65
CA VAL A 87 7.57 8.37 14.34
C VAL A 87 6.18 7.92 13.93
N ARG A 88 5.98 7.64 12.63
CA ARG A 88 4.71 7.15 12.09
C ARG A 88 4.33 5.79 12.65
N THR A 89 5.29 4.85 12.75
CA THR A 89 5.06 3.53 13.36
C THR A 89 4.69 3.66 14.84
N ILE A 90 5.36 4.53 15.59
CA ILE A 90 5.04 4.78 17.00
C ILE A 90 3.65 5.40 17.14
N LYS A 91 3.32 6.43 16.35
CA LYS A 91 1.98 7.05 16.32
C LYS A 91 0.89 6.03 15.97
N MET A 92 1.14 5.15 15.00
CA MET A 92 0.22 4.08 14.61
C MET A 92 -0.04 3.12 15.78
N LEU A 93 1.00 2.64 16.45
CA LEU A 93 0.88 1.77 17.63
C LEU A 93 0.18 2.48 18.78
N TRP A 94 0.51 3.75 19.02
CA TRP A 94 -0.13 4.57 20.04
C TRP A 94 -1.63 4.74 19.77
N ASN A 95 -2.02 5.04 18.53
CA ASN A 95 -3.41 5.18 18.12
C ASN A 95 -4.18 3.86 18.25
N PHE A 96 -3.51 2.74 17.97
CA PHE A 96 -4.09 1.41 18.14
C PHE A 96 -4.44 1.12 19.61
N ILE A 97 -3.55 1.48 20.54
CA ILE A 97 -3.75 1.26 21.98
C ILE A 97 -4.75 2.26 22.57
N THR A 98 -4.65 3.54 22.19
CA THR A 98 -5.48 4.61 22.78
C THR A 98 -6.91 4.65 22.23
N SER A 99 -7.16 4.08 21.05
CA SER A 99 -8.48 4.10 20.38
C SER A 99 -9.06 2.70 20.15
N PRO A 100 -9.30 1.88 21.19
CA PRO A 100 -9.77 0.50 21.04
C PRO A 100 -11.13 0.41 20.34
N ARG A 101 -12.00 1.42 20.51
CA ARG A 101 -13.29 1.49 19.80
C ARG A 101 -13.12 1.60 18.28
N LYS A 102 -12.16 2.40 17.80
CA LYS A 102 -11.88 2.56 16.37
C LYS A 102 -11.32 1.26 15.79
N VAL A 103 -10.38 0.63 16.50
CA VAL A 103 -9.83 -0.68 16.14
C VAL A 103 -10.93 -1.72 16.04
N TRP A 104 -11.80 -1.80 17.05
CA TRP A 104 -12.93 -2.72 17.03
C TRP A 104 -13.84 -2.47 15.84
N ASN A 105 -14.16 -1.21 15.51
CA ASN A 105 -14.98 -0.88 14.33
C ASN A 105 -14.40 -1.41 13.01
N VAL A 106 -13.07 -1.43 12.89
CA VAL A 106 -12.37 -1.92 11.70
C VAL A 106 -12.28 -3.45 11.66
N LEU A 107 -12.09 -4.09 12.82
CA LEU A 107 -11.96 -5.55 12.92
C LEU A 107 -13.29 -6.31 12.89
N ARG A 108 -14.43 -5.61 12.93
CA ARG A 108 -15.76 -6.22 12.81
C ARG A 108 -15.93 -6.87 11.43
N ARG A 109 -16.63 -8.00 11.40
CA ARG A 109 -17.01 -8.70 10.15
C ARG A 109 -17.87 -7.83 9.22
N GLU A 110 -18.61 -6.88 9.80
CA GLU A 110 -19.47 -5.92 9.10
C GLU A 110 -18.72 -4.64 8.67
N PHE A 111 -17.38 -4.65 8.65
CA PHE A 111 -16.57 -3.53 8.17
C PHE A 111 -17.09 -2.98 6.83
N ALA A 112 -17.43 -3.86 5.88
CA ALA A 112 -17.96 -3.50 4.57
C ALA A 112 -19.27 -2.68 4.65
N HIS A 113 -20.14 -2.93 5.62
CA HIS A 113 -21.38 -2.16 5.79
C HIS A 113 -21.10 -0.73 6.26
N HIS A 114 -20.13 -0.58 7.15
CA HIS A 114 -19.88 0.65 7.90
C HIS A 114 -18.64 1.41 7.42
N SER A 115 -18.19 1.14 6.18
CA SER A 115 -17.02 1.80 5.61
C SER A 115 -17.18 2.24 4.16
N ILE A 116 -16.42 3.28 3.82
CA ILE A 116 -16.15 3.72 2.46
C ILE A 116 -14.64 3.81 2.31
N ILE A 117 -14.14 3.47 1.14
CA ILE A 117 -12.71 3.57 0.83
C ILE A 117 -12.52 4.55 -0.32
N LEU A 118 -11.57 5.45 -0.13
CA LEU A 118 -11.06 6.32 -1.16
C LEU A 118 -9.80 5.64 -1.71
N LEU A 119 -9.88 5.15 -2.94
CA LEU A 119 -8.72 4.67 -3.68
C LEU A 119 -8.04 5.88 -4.30
N VAL A 120 -6.94 6.32 -3.70
CA VAL A 120 -6.15 7.47 -4.14
C VAL A 120 -4.99 6.97 -4.98
N MET A 121 -4.94 7.37 -6.24
CA MET A 121 -3.94 6.93 -7.20
C MET A 121 -3.20 8.16 -7.72
N GLN A 122 -1.87 8.08 -7.80
CA GLN A 122 -1.05 9.15 -8.33
C GLN A 122 -0.24 8.71 -9.55
N SER A 123 -0.39 9.43 -10.67
CA SER A 123 0.35 9.18 -11.91
C SER A 123 1.73 9.85 -11.90
N LEU A 124 2.54 9.55 -10.88
CA LEU A 124 3.92 10.05 -10.78
C LEU A 124 4.88 9.11 -11.50
N ASP A 125 5.90 9.67 -12.16
CA ASP A 125 6.95 8.88 -12.81
C ASP A 125 7.98 8.36 -11.80
N ASN A 126 7.51 7.44 -10.95
CA ASN A 126 8.31 6.80 -9.93
C ASN A 126 8.56 5.35 -10.28
N ALA A 127 9.76 4.88 -9.98
CA ALA A 127 10.11 3.48 -10.14
C ALA A 127 10.92 2.98 -8.96
N LEU A 128 10.68 1.73 -8.61
CA LEU A 128 11.46 0.98 -7.65
C LEU A 128 12.52 0.16 -8.39
N GLN A 129 13.59 -0.16 -7.68
CA GLN A 129 14.62 -1.08 -8.13
C GLN A 129 14.65 -2.30 -7.20
N MET A 130 14.52 -3.47 -7.79
CA MET A 130 14.77 -4.74 -7.12
C MET A 130 16.24 -5.11 -7.27
N GLN A 131 16.91 -5.38 -6.16
CA GLN A 131 18.31 -5.79 -6.13
C GLN A 131 18.46 -7.09 -5.33
N TRP A 132 19.45 -7.90 -5.71
CA TRP A 132 19.84 -9.07 -4.93
C TRP A 132 20.93 -8.70 -3.94
N LYS A 133 20.65 -8.84 -2.65
CA LYS A 133 21.66 -8.62 -1.60
C LYS A 133 22.18 -9.97 -1.12
N LYS A 134 23.47 -10.23 -1.32
CA LYS A 134 24.15 -11.42 -0.76
C LYS A 134 24.34 -11.21 0.75
N GLY A 135 23.96 -12.20 1.55
CA GLY A 135 24.15 -12.23 3.01
C GLY A 135 24.84 -13.51 3.46
N LEU A 136 25.21 -13.56 4.74
CA LEU A 136 25.96 -14.67 5.35
C LEU A 136 25.21 -16.02 5.31
N PHE A 137 23.87 -15.99 5.31
CA PHE A 137 23.01 -17.19 5.26
C PHE A 137 22.28 -17.35 3.92
N GLY A 138 22.82 -16.75 2.85
CA GLY A 138 22.22 -16.73 1.52
C GLY A 138 21.79 -15.32 1.07
N GLY A 139 21.35 -15.21 -0.18
CA GLY A 139 20.90 -13.93 -0.74
C GLY A 139 19.42 -13.65 -0.52
N SER A 140 19.07 -12.38 -0.38
CA SER A 140 17.69 -11.91 -0.26
C SER A 140 17.38 -10.84 -1.30
N LEU A 141 16.10 -10.76 -1.66
CA LEU A 141 15.61 -9.71 -2.54
C LEU A 141 15.40 -8.44 -1.72
N LYS A 142 16.00 -7.33 -2.15
CA LYS A 142 15.79 -6.01 -1.57
C LYS A 142 15.10 -5.12 -2.60
N VAL A 143 14.10 -4.37 -2.16
CA VAL A 143 13.48 -3.30 -2.95
C VAL A 143 14.04 -1.99 -2.45
N ALA A 144 14.51 -1.14 -3.37
CA ALA A 144 14.99 0.21 -3.10
C ALA A 144 14.26 1.18 -4.03
N ASN A 145 14.25 2.47 -3.68
CA ASN A 145 13.86 3.50 -4.63
C ASN A 145 14.92 3.59 -5.74
N SER A 146 14.48 3.84 -6.97
CA SER A 146 15.41 4.19 -8.05
C SER A 146 16.11 5.51 -7.70
N GLU A 147 17.35 5.69 -8.15
CA GLU A 147 18.22 6.82 -7.78
C GLU A 147 17.60 8.20 -8.09
N ASN A 148 16.67 8.28 -9.04
CA ASN A 148 16.09 9.54 -9.52
C ASN A 148 14.71 9.91 -8.95
N THR A 149 13.93 8.96 -8.41
CA THR A 149 12.58 9.26 -7.91
C THR A 149 12.20 8.40 -6.71
N GLN A 150 11.85 9.08 -5.61
CA GLN A 150 11.39 8.43 -4.40
C GLN A 150 9.88 8.15 -4.49
N VAL A 151 9.49 6.89 -4.33
CA VAL A 151 8.06 6.55 -4.17
C VAL A 151 7.61 7.05 -2.80
N PRO A 152 6.63 7.97 -2.73
CA PRO A 152 6.14 8.48 -1.45
C PRO A 152 5.46 7.35 -0.68
N ALA A 153 5.79 7.22 0.60
CA ALA A 153 5.16 6.24 1.49
C ALA A 153 3.87 6.76 2.13
N TYR A 154 3.43 7.95 1.76
CA TYR A 154 2.29 8.70 2.30
C TYR A 154 1.79 9.66 1.23
N ILE A 155 0.47 9.72 1.04
CA ILE A 155 -0.19 10.64 0.11
C ILE A 155 -1.10 11.54 0.94
N GLU A 156 -0.73 12.83 1.04
CA GLU A 156 -1.41 13.80 1.91
C GLU A 156 -2.88 14.01 1.53
N VAL A 157 -3.17 14.03 0.22
CA VAL A 157 -4.52 14.23 -0.33
C VAL A 157 -5.53 13.16 0.12
N GLY A 158 -5.05 12.00 0.58
CA GLY A 158 -5.88 10.87 0.98
C GLY A 158 -6.16 10.70 2.48
N GLN A 159 -5.48 11.43 3.38
CA GLN A 159 -5.53 11.14 4.83
C GLN A 159 -5.99 12.32 5.69
#